data_AF-A0A8J3CE87-F1
#
_entry.id   AF-A0A8J3CE87-F1
#
_cell.length_a   1.000
_cell.length_b   1.000
_cell.length_c   1.000
_cell.angle_alpha   90.00
_cell.angle_beta   90.00
_cell.angle_gamma   90.00
#
_symmetry.space_group_name_H-M   'P 1'
#
loop_
_entity.id
_entity.type
_entity.pdbx_description
1 polymer ?
#
loop_
_entity_poly.entity_id
_entity_poly.type
_entity_poly.pdbx_seq_one_letter_code
_entity_poly.pdbx_strand_id
1 'polypeptide(L)' 'MDTACAAAATGDSPEAHLQHVFTAIAVNIERLSGLPSADEAPPSRPPTAFQNYLDQREISRLKSWRAVSG' A
#
# COMPACT_ATOMS: atom_id res chain seq x y z
N MET A 1 7.67 46.29 9.05
CA MET A 1 8.54 45.24 9.64
C MET A 1 7.94 43.94 9.19
N ASP A 2 8.18 43.62 7.92
CA ASP A 2 7.50 42.56 7.21
C ASP A 2 8.58 41.75 6.52
N THR A 3 8.98 40.63 7.12
CA THR A 3 9.60 39.54 6.38
C THR A 3 9.29 38.23 7.10
N ALA A 4 8.50 37.43 6.39
CA ALA A 4 8.02 36.10 6.73
C ALA A 4 9.07 35.19 7.38
N CYS A 5 8.69 34.58 8.49
CA CYS A 5 9.23 33.28 8.89
C CYS A 5 8.05 32.38 9.29
N ALA A 6 7.30 31.96 8.27
CA ALA A 6 6.31 30.90 8.38
C ALA A 6 6.51 29.94 7.20
N ALA A 7 7.75 29.49 7.02
CA ALA A 7 7.99 28.22 6.36
C ALA A 7 7.70 27.14 7.40
N ALA A 8 6.46 26.66 7.43
CA ALA A 8 6.13 25.39 8.04
C ALA A 8 6.84 24.29 7.21
N ALA A 9 8.14 24.16 7.42
CA ALA A 9 8.92 23.02 6.98
C ALA A 9 8.47 21.86 7.87
N THR A 10 7.58 21.05 7.32
CA THR A 10 7.11 19.78 7.85
C THR A 10 8.28 19.03 8.51
N GLY A 11 8.23 18.98 9.84
CA GLY A 11 9.25 18.38 10.68
C GLY A 11 9.18 16.86 10.62
N ASP A 12 9.77 16.29 9.58
CA ASP A 12 10.22 14.91 9.62
C ASP A 12 11.70 14.93 9.25
N SER A 13 12.57 14.68 10.23
CA SER A 13 13.96 14.42 9.93
C SER A 13 14.04 13.15 9.06
N PRO A 14 15.04 13.01 8.18
CA PRO A 14 15.24 11.77 7.42
C PRO A 14 15.27 10.53 8.32
N GLU A 15 15.77 10.67 9.55
CA GLU A 15 15.78 9.60 10.57
C GLU A 15 14.37 9.22 11.03
N ALA A 16 13.51 10.20 11.33
CA ALA A 16 12.12 9.97 11.73
C ALA A 16 11.29 9.36 10.60
N HIS A 17 11.52 9.80 9.36
CA HIS A 17 10.90 9.22 8.17
C HIS A 17 11.30 7.74 8.00
N LEU A 18 12.59 7.44 8.12
CA LEU A 18 13.09 6.05 8.04
C LEU A 18 12.54 5.19 9.17
N GLN A 19 12.48 5.72 10.39
CA GLN A 19 11.88 5.04 11.53
C GLN A 19 10.41 4.69 11.24
N HIS A 20 9.62 5.64 10.75
CA HIS A 20 8.22 5.41 10.41
C HIS A 20 8.06 4.32 9.35
N VAL A 21 8.89 4.35 8.30
CA VAL A 21 8.89 3.32 7.25
C VAL A 21 9.24 1.95 7.82
N PHE A 22 10.29 1.84 8.63
CA PHE A 22 10.68 0.56 9.24
C PHE A 22 9.62 0.04 10.21
N THR A 23 9.02 0.92 11.01
CA THR A 23 7.90 0.57 11.89
C THR A 23 6.71 0.08 11.08
N ALA A 24 6.34 0.78 10.00
CA ALA A 24 5.24 0.36 9.13
C ALA A 24 5.52 -1.01 8.47
N ILE A 25 6.75 -1.28 8.06
CA ILE A 25 7.15 -2.58 7.51
C ILE A 25 7.02 -3.68 8.57
N ALA A 26 7.56 -3.48 9.78
CA ALA A 26 7.49 -4.46 10.86
C ALA A 26 6.04 -4.80 11.24
N VAL A 27 5.20 -3.77 11.41
CA VAL A 27 3.76 -3.94 11.69
C VAL A 27 3.04 -4.65 10.55
N ASN A 28 3.39 -4.36 9.30
CA ASN A 28 2.78 -5.02 8.15
C ASN A 28 3.15 -6.51 8.10
N ILE A 29 4.40 -6.87 8.39
CA ILE A 29 4.84 -8.28 8.46
C ILE A 29 4.11 -9.01 9.59
N GLU A 30 4.04 -8.42 10.79
CA GLU A 30 3.33 -9.00 11.93
C GLU A 30 1.86 -9.29 11.59
N ARG A 31 1.17 -8.30 11.02
CA ARG A 31 -0.23 -8.46 10.57
C ARG A 31 -0.40 -9.57 9.54
N LEU A 32 0.50 -9.65 8.57
CA LEU A 32 0.44 -10.68 7.52
C LEU A 32 0.78 -12.07 8.07
N SER A 33 1.67 -12.16 9.04
CA SER A 33 2.08 -13.43 9.68
C SER A 33 0.97 -14.05 10.52
N GLY A 34 0.07 -13.22 11.07
CA GLY A 34 -1.11 -13.67 11.81
C GLY A 34 -2.32 -14.02 10.94
N LEU A 35 -2.24 -13.82 9.61
CA LEU A 35 -3.30 -14.26 8.70
C LEU A 35 -3.25 -15.80 8.56
N PRO A 36 -4.42 -16.45 8.41
CA PRO A 36 -4.45 -17.87 8.07
C PRO A 36 -3.61 -18.10 6.82
N SER A 37 -2.83 -19.20 6.82
CA SER A 37 -2.09 -19.63 5.64
C SER A 37 -3.05 -19.71 4.46
N ALA A 38 -2.59 -19.30 3.28
CA ALA A 38 -3.36 -19.17 2.04
C ALA A 38 -3.83 -20.53 1.46
N ASP A 39 -4.11 -21.51 2.32
CA ASP A 39 -4.64 -22.82 1.95
C ASP A 39 -6.11 -22.70 1.49
N GLU A 40 -6.78 -21.60 1.85
CA GLU A 40 -8.08 -21.25 1.30
C GLU A 40 -7.95 -20.02 0.40
N ALA A 41 -8.32 -20.19 -0.87
CA ALA A 41 -8.36 -19.10 -1.83
C ALA A 41 -9.25 -17.99 -1.26
N PRO A 42 -8.75 -16.74 -1.13
CA PRO A 42 -9.58 -15.66 -0.64
C PRO A 42 -10.84 -15.57 -1.50
N PRO A 43 -12.01 -15.34 -0.89
CA PRO A 43 -13.26 -15.28 -1.63
C PRO A 43 -13.12 -14.27 -2.77
N SER A 44 -13.54 -14.67 -3.97
CA SER A 44 -13.45 -13.83 -5.16
C SER A 44 -14.16 -12.50 -4.87
N ARG A 45 -13.38 -11.42 -4.79
CA ARG A 45 -13.93 -10.10 -4.51
C ARG A 45 -14.76 -9.67 -5.73
N PRO A 46 -15.99 -9.15 -5.53
CA PRO A 46 -16.77 -8.63 -6.65
C PRO A 46 -15.96 -7.55 -7.40
N PRO A 47 -16.04 -7.50 -8.74
CA PRO A 47 -15.35 -6.49 -9.53
C PRO A 47 -15.71 -5.09 -9.06
N THR A 48 -14.71 -4.23 -8.90
CA THR A 48 -14.96 -2.80 -8.63
C THR A 48 -15.48 -2.13 -9.91
N ALA A 49 -16.17 -0.99 -9.78
CA ALA A 49 -16.59 -0.20 -10.94
C ALA A 49 -15.41 0.16 -11.85
N PHE A 50 -14.22 0.38 -11.27
CA PHE A 50 -12.99 0.61 -12.02
C PHE A 50 -12.57 -0.65 -12.81
N GLN A 51 -12.67 -1.83 -12.20
CA GLN A 51 -12.38 -3.08 -12.91
C GLN A 51 -13.33 -3.30 -14.09
N ASN A 52 -14.63 -3.00 -13.93
CA ASN A 52 -15.60 -3.06 -15.02
C ASN A 52 -15.26 -2.09 -16.16
N TYR A 53 -14.78 -0.88 -15.82
CA TYR A 53 -14.31 0.10 -16.80
C TYR A 53 -13.07 -0.37 -17.58
N LEU A 54 -12.14 -1.05 -16.92
CA LEU A 54 -10.96 -1.65 -17.57
C LEU A 54 -11.36 -2.82 -18.48
N ASP A 55 -12.26 -3.69 -18.01
CA ASP A 55 -12.73 -4.86 -18.73
C ASP A 55 -13.45 -4.44 -20.03
N GLN A 56 -14.25 -3.36 -20.00
CA GLN A 56 -14.88 -2.75 -21.19
C GLN A 56 -13.89 -2.20 -22.22
N ARG A 57 -12.67 -1.88 -21.79
CA ARG A 57 -11.61 -1.34 -22.65
C ARG A 57 -10.59 -2.40 -23.04
N GLU A 58 -10.88 -3.67 -22.75
CA GLU A 58 -10.00 -4.81 -23.02
C GLU A 58 -8.60 -4.65 -22.39
N ILE A 59 -8.50 -3.83 -21.35
CA ILE A 59 -7.25 -3.63 -20.62
C ILE A 59 -7.08 -4.85 -19.73
N SER A 60 -6.19 -5.74 -20.15
CA SER A 60 -5.84 -6.94 -19.41
C SER A 60 -5.58 -6.60 -17.95
N ARG A 61 -6.19 -7.36 -17.04
CA ARG A 61 -5.90 -7.28 -15.61
C ARG A 61 -4.40 -7.40 -15.45
N LEU A 62 -3.76 -6.32 -15.00
CA LEU A 62 -2.35 -6.36 -14.68
C LEU A 62 -2.22 -7.50 -13.66
N LYS A 63 -1.40 -8.51 -13.98
CA LYS A 63 -1.07 -9.60 -13.08
C LYS A 63 -0.49 -8.91 -11.84
N SER A 64 -1.33 -8.75 -10.83
CA SER A 64 -1.02 -7.91 -9.69
C SER A 64 0.13 -8.54 -8.92
N TRP A 65 0.80 -7.71 -8.12
CA TRP A 65 1.97 -7.95 -7.26
C TRP A 65 1.92 -9.18 -6.33
N ARG A 66 0.88 -10.02 -6.44
CA ARG A 66 0.68 -11.31 -5.77
C ARG A 66 1.41 -12.48 -6.45
N ALA A 67 2.34 -12.23 -7.38
CA ALA A 67 3.26 -13.26 -7.86
C ALA A 67 4.55 -13.27 -7.01
N VAL A 68 4.41 -13.52 -5.71
CA VAL A 68 5.46 -14.23 -4.97
C VAL A 68 4.88 -15.61 -4.72
N SER A 69 4.95 -16.43 -5.77
CA SER A 69 4.84 -17.87 -5.66
C SER A 69 6.25 -18.37 -5.44
N GLY A 70 6.49 -18.93 -4.26
CA GLY A 70 7.61 -19.80 -3.93
C GLY A 70 7.03 -20.91 -3.06
#